data_AF-A0A1D2M228-F1
#
_entry.id   AF-A0A1D2M228-F1
#
_cell.length_a   1.000
_cell.length_b   1.000
_cell.length_c   1.000
_cell.angle_alpha   90.00
_cell.angle_beta   90.00
_cell.angle_gamma   90.00
#
_symmetry.space_group_name_H-M   'P 1'
#
loop_
_entity.id
_entity.type
_entity.pdbx_description
1 polymer ?
#
loop_
_entity_poly.entity_id
_entity_poly.type
_entity_poly.pdbx_seq_one_letter_code
_entity_poly.pdbx_strand_id
1 'polypeptide(L)'
;MIDIYDKVHKFKDGKLNVIENYALTQDDVLEWEEKNGKIPQGAVVLLRTGWDSRWGDLKQYRGNKGVGNNSTFDVSSARYLAVERQVLGVGVDVLSVDPGNSKTYLSHRLFASRNIYMLEMVANLHALPPRGFNLWVVPFKIDFGTGAPTRVLARLNNKDKN
;
A
#
# COMPACT_ATOMS: atom_id res chain seq x y z
N MET A 1 -6.76 5.59 1.89
CA MET A 1 -6.59 4.30 1.18
C MET A 1 -6.69 4.62 -0.30
N ILE A 2 -5.57 4.50 -1.00
CA ILE A 2 -5.48 4.66 -2.45
C ILE A 2 -5.80 3.29 -3.05
N ASP A 3 -6.83 3.23 -3.87
CA ASP A 3 -7.27 2.00 -4.51
C ASP A 3 -6.87 2.02 -5.98
N ILE A 4 -6.02 1.08 -6.39
CA ILE A 4 -5.60 0.93 -7.78
C ILE A 4 -6.04 -0.39 -8.39
N TYR A 5 -7.01 -1.09 -7.78
CA TYR A 5 -7.48 -2.38 -8.29
C TYR A 5 -7.78 -2.33 -9.80
N ASP A 6 -8.55 -1.34 -10.26
CA ASP A 6 -8.91 -1.22 -11.68
C ASP A 6 -7.75 -0.79 -12.59
N LYS A 7 -6.64 -0.26 -12.03
CA LYS A 7 -5.41 0.02 -12.78
C LYS A 7 -4.59 -1.25 -12.98
N VAL A 8 -4.63 -2.19 -12.04
CA VAL A 8 -3.84 -3.44 -12.03
C VAL A 8 -4.63 -4.62 -12.61
N HIS A 9 -5.95 -4.63 -12.49
CA HIS A 9 -6.85 -5.69 -12.89
C HIS A 9 -7.73 -5.26 -14.07
N LYS A 10 -7.44 -5.75 -15.27
CA LYS A 10 -8.14 -5.41 -16.51
C LYS A 10 -8.91 -6.60 -17.06
N PHE A 11 -10.23 -6.51 -17.10
CA PHE A 11 -11.06 -7.48 -17.81
C PHE A 11 -11.02 -7.20 -19.32
N LYS A 12 -10.55 -8.17 -20.10
CA LYS A 12 -10.56 -8.13 -21.56
C LYS A 12 -10.86 -9.53 -22.11
N ASP A 13 -11.76 -9.61 -23.08
CA ASP A 13 -12.15 -10.87 -23.75
C ASP A 13 -12.60 -11.98 -22.78
N GLY A 14 -13.37 -11.61 -21.75
CA GLY A 14 -13.86 -12.55 -20.73
C GLY A 14 -12.79 -13.05 -19.75
N LYS A 15 -11.56 -12.52 -19.82
CA LYS A 15 -10.44 -12.90 -18.96
C LYS A 15 -9.96 -11.72 -18.13
N LEU A 16 -9.63 -12.00 -16.87
CA LEU A 16 -8.96 -11.06 -16.00
C LEU A 16 -7.46 -11.05 -16.34
N ASN A 17 -6.98 -9.93 -16.87
CA ASN A 17 -5.56 -9.69 -17.08
C ASN A 17 -5.02 -8.87 -15.91
N VAL A 18 -3.89 -9.29 -15.39
CA VAL A 18 -3.19 -8.59 -14.31
C VAL A 18 -2.00 -7.87 -14.91
N ILE A 19 -1.95 -6.56 -14.75
CA ILE A 19 -0.76 -5.77 -15.06
C ILE A 19 0.26 -6.02 -13.95
N GLU A 20 1.44 -6.50 -14.33
CA GLU A 20 2.51 -6.76 -13.37
C GLU A 20 3.40 -5.53 -13.17
N ASN A 21 3.81 -5.30 -11.92
CA ASN A 21 4.71 -4.23 -11.50
C ASN A 21 4.22 -2.83 -11.89
N TYR A 22 2.91 -2.57 -11.79
CA TYR A 22 2.39 -1.22 -11.95
C TYR A 22 3.03 -0.33 -10.89
N ALA A 23 3.67 0.75 -11.34
CA ALA A 23 4.39 1.66 -10.48
C ALA A 23 3.51 2.89 -10.21
N LEU A 24 2.90 2.95 -9.03
CA LEU A 24 2.05 4.07 -8.60
C LEU A 24 2.90 5.34 -8.59
N THR A 25 2.50 6.35 -9.36
CA THR A 25 3.22 7.60 -9.56
C THR A 25 2.68 8.71 -8.67
N GLN A 26 3.39 9.85 -8.61
CA GLN A 26 2.88 11.08 -8.00
C GLN A 26 1.53 11.49 -8.60
N ASP A 27 1.35 11.38 -9.92
CA ASP A 27 0.12 11.78 -10.60
C ASP A 27 -1.06 10.90 -10.18
N ASP A 28 -0.84 9.61 -9.93
CA ASP A 28 -1.87 8.74 -9.37
C ASP A 28 -2.31 9.18 -7.96
N VAL A 29 -1.37 9.66 -7.14
CA VAL A 29 -1.68 10.19 -5.81
C VAL A 29 -2.48 11.49 -5.93
N LEU A 30 -2.10 12.38 -6.84
CA LEU A 30 -2.81 13.63 -7.12
C LEU A 30 -4.24 13.37 -7.62
N GLU A 31 -4.41 12.46 -8.57
CA GLU A 31 -5.74 12.06 -9.10
C GLU A 31 -6.63 11.51 -7.97
N TRP A 32 -6.06 10.76 -7.03
CA TRP A 32 -6.78 10.28 -5.86
C TRP A 32 -7.19 11.43 -4.94
N GLU A 33 -6.30 12.40 -4.69
CA GLU A 33 -6.56 13.56 -3.84
C GLU A 33 -7.62 14.51 -4.41
N GLU A 34 -7.69 14.67 -5.73
CA GLU A 34 -8.75 15.45 -6.38
C GLU A 34 -10.14 14.91 -6.04
N LYS A 35 -10.27 13.58 -5.95
CA LYS A 35 -11.55 12.90 -5.69
C LYS A 35 -11.86 12.76 -4.20
N ASN A 36 -10.84 12.60 -3.36
CA ASN A 36 -10.99 12.20 -1.94
C ASN A 36 -10.53 13.28 -0.96
N GLY A 37 -10.05 14.41 -1.46
CA GLY A 37 -9.40 15.47 -0.71
C GLY A 37 -7.95 15.16 -0.39
N LYS A 38 -7.20 16.23 -0.07
CA LYS A 38 -5.78 16.18 0.28
C LYS A 38 -5.51 15.20 1.44
N ILE A 39 -4.46 14.39 1.30
CA ILE A 39 -3.92 13.53 2.34
C ILE A 39 -3.40 14.43 3.47
N PRO A 40 -3.90 14.29 4.71
CA PRO A 40 -3.43 15.11 5.81
C PRO A 40 -2.04 14.67 6.27
N GLN A 41 -1.27 15.61 6.79
CA GLN A 41 0.01 15.33 7.44
C GLN A 41 -0.17 14.31 8.58
N GLY A 42 0.78 13.39 8.71
CA GLY A 42 0.71 12.33 9.72
C GLY A 42 -0.32 11.24 9.43
N ALA A 43 -0.97 11.24 8.26
CA ALA A 43 -1.82 10.14 7.84
C ALA A 43 -1.01 8.87 7.56
N VAL A 44 -1.69 7.72 7.61
CA VAL A 44 -1.17 6.46 7.07
C VAL A 44 -1.80 6.23 5.70
N VAL A 45 -0.97 6.04 4.68
CA VAL A 45 -1.43 5.79 3.31
C VAL A 45 -1.34 4.30 2.99
N LEU A 46 -2.51 3.66 2.95
CA LEU A 46 -2.64 2.26 2.50
C LEU A 46 -2.92 2.24 1.00
N LEU A 47 -2.22 1.39 0.26
CA LEU A 47 -2.39 1.14 -1.17
C LEU A 47 -3.02 -0.24 -1.35
N ARG A 48 -4.21 -0.27 -1.95
CA ARG A 48 -4.93 -1.49 -2.31
C ARG A 48 -4.66 -1.84 -3.76
N THR A 49 -4.19 -3.05 -3.99
CA THR A 49 -4.08 -3.66 -5.31
C THR A 49 -5.10 -4.79 -5.50
N GLY A 50 -5.57 -5.41 -4.41
CA GLY A 50 -6.34 -6.66 -4.41
C GLY A 50 -5.49 -7.92 -4.39
N TRP A 51 -4.17 -7.81 -4.18
CA TRP A 51 -3.25 -8.95 -4.18
C TRP A 51 -3.44 -9.88 -2.97
N ASP A 52 -3.96 -9.34 -1.85
CA ASP A 52 -4.30 -10.09 -0.63
C ASP A 52 -5.22 -11.29 -0.89
N SER A 53 -6.09 -11.21 -1.90
CA SER A 53 -6.95 -12.33 -2.34
C SER A 53 -6.19 -13.62 -2.69
N ARG A 54 -4.90 -13.54 -3.02
CA ARG A 54 -4.04 -14.70 -3.35
C ARG A 54 -3.39 -15.35 -2.14
N TRP A 55 -3.53 -14.79 -0.93
CA TRP A 55 -2.82 -15.27 0.27
C TRP A 55 -3.04 -16.76 0.57
N GLY A 56 -4.22 -17.31 0.23
CA GLY A 56 -4.54 -18.73 0.40
C GLY A 56 -3.71 -19.69 -0.48
N ASP A 57 -3.07 -19.20 -1.54
CA ASP A 57 -2.14 -19.95 -2.38
C ASP A 57 -0.80 -19.19 -2.46
N LEU A 58 0.16 -19.60 -1.61
CA LEU A 58 1.46 -18.95 -1.52
C LEU A 58 2.24 -18.94 -2.84
N LYS A 59 2.03 -19.92 -3.72
CA LYS A 59 2.69 -19.94 -5.03
C LYS A 59 2.13 -18.84 -5.92
N GLN A 60 0.82 -18.63 -5.89
CA GLN A 60 0.18 -17.52 -6.60
C GLN A 60 0.53 -16.17 -5.98
N TYR A 61 0.53 -16.06 -4.65
CA TYR A 61 0.84 -14.81 -3.95
C TYR A 61 2.28 -14.35 -4.18
N ARG A 62 3.26 -15.27 -4.09
CA ARG A 62 4.69 -14.95 -4.26
C ARG A 62 5.14 -14.85 -5.71
N GLY A 63 4.31 -15.24 -6.66
CA GLY A 63 4.67 -15.32 -8.08
C GLY A 63 5.81 -16.30 -8.37
N ASN A 64 6.11 -16.48 -9.65
CA ASN A 64 7.24 -17.29 -10.07
C ASN A 64 8.55 -16.54 -9.75
N LYS A 65 9.52 -17.23 -9.13
CA LYS A 65 10.82 -16.71 -8.64
C LYS A 65 10.78 -15.90 -7.33
N GLY A 66 9.67 -15.92 -6.58
CA GLY A 66 9.60 -15.31 -5.24
C GLY A 66 9.60 -13.78 -5.25
N VAL A 67 9.55 -13.20 -6.44
CA VAL A 67 9.34 -11.78 -6.71
C VAL A 67 7.90 -11.69 -7.19
N GLY A 68 6.97 -11.61 -6.24
CA GLY A 68 5.56 -11.46 -6.57
C GLY A 68 5.34 -10.20 -7.42
N ASN A 69 4.22 -10.12 -8.12
CA ASN A 69 3.79 -8.88 -8.75
C ASN A 69 3.55 -7.83 -7.63
N ASN A 70 4.55 -6.99 -7.38
CA ASN A 70 4.41 -5.85 -6.49
C ASN A 70 4.05 -4.64 -7.34
N SER A 71 2.75 -4.45 -7.58
CA SER A 71 2.25 -3.19 -8.10
C SER A 71 2.15 -2.20 -6.94
N THR A 72 3.06 -1.23 -6.84
CA THR A 72 3.25 -0.41 -5.62
C THR A 72 3.87 0.95 -5.92
N PHE A 73 4.21 1.72 -4.89
CA PHE A 73 4.85 3.03 -4.94
C PHE A 73 6.14 3.04 -5.76
N ASP A 74 6.17 3.84 -6.81
CA ASP A 74 7.40 4.25 -7.46
C ASP A 74 8.15 5.32 -6.63
N VAL A 75 9.32 5.74 -7.12
CA VAL A 75 10.12 6.77 -6.44
C VAL A 75 9.44 8.15 -6.42
N SER A 76 8.56 8.46 -7.39
CA SER A 76 7.89 9.75 -7.48
C SER A 76 6.77 9.88 -6.44
N SER A 77 5.89 8.88 -6.34
CA SER A 77 4.87 8.79 -5.30
C SER A 77 5.48 8.69 -3.92
N ALA A 78 6.54 7.88 -3.73
CA ALA A 78 7.24 7.77 -2.46
C ALA A 78 7.79 9.13 -2.01
N ARG A 79 8.41 9.90 -2.94
CA ARG A 79 8.92 11.24 -2.65
C ARG A 79 7.81 12.20 -2.30
N TYR A 80 6.74 12.19 -3.07
CA TYR A 80 5.60 13.05 -2.84
C TYR A 80 4.97 12.80 -1.46
N LEU A 81 4.71 11.53 -1.14
CA LEU A 81 4.13 11.15 0.14
C LEU A 81 5.06 11.47 1.31
N ALA A 82 6.36 11.26 1.15
CA ALA A 82 7.34 11.48 2.21
C ALA A 82 7.64 12.97 2.46
N VAL A 83 7.76 13.77 1.40
CA VAL A 83 8.21 15.17 1.49
C VAL A 83 7.03 16.14 1.51
N GLU A 84 6.11 16.02 0.55
CA GLU A 84 5.01 16.97 0.35
C GLU A 84 3.79 16.66 1.21
N ARG A 85 3.62 15.41 1.64
CA ARG A 85 2.53 14.98 2.53
C ARG A 85 2.97 14.62 3.94
N GLN A 86 4.26 14.33 4.14
CA GLN A 86 4.81 14.00 5.46
C GLN A 86 3.94 12.95 6.16
N VAL A 87 3.63 11.88 5.44
CA VAL A 87 2.82 10.78 5.96
C VAL A 87 3.55 10.09 7.10
N LEU A 88 2.80 9.57 8.07
CA LEU A 88 3.36 8.86 9.21
C LEU A 88 3.82 7.44 8.81
N GLY A 89 3.11 6.84 7.87
CA GLY A 89 3.41 5.49 7.39
C GLY A 89 2.74 5.19 6.06
N VAL A 90 3.22 4.13 5.41
CA VAL A 90 2.61 3.57 4.20
C VAL A 90 2.31 2.09 4.40
N GLY A 91 1.36 1.55 3.64
CA GLY A 91 1.06 0.13 3.67
C GLY A 91 0.59 -0.43 2.34
N VAL A 92 0.90 -1.69 2.07
CA VAL A 92 0.57 -2.40 0.83
C VAL A 92 0.03 -3.79 1.13
N ASP A 93 -0.82 -4.31 0.25
CA ASP A 93 -1.34 -5.69 0.26
C ASP A 93 -0.46 -6.69 -0.52
N VAL A 94 0.71 -6.25 -0.96
CA VAL A 94 1.74 -7.06 -1.67
C VAL A 94 2.95 -7.35 -0.77
N LEU A 95 3.96 -8.04 -1.31
CA LEU A 95 5.17 -8.42 -0.59
C LEU A 95 6.15 -7.28 -0.34
N SER A 96 6.03 -6.16 -1.05
CA SER A 96 6.97 -5.05 -0.91
C SER A 96 6.35 -3.71 -1.23
N VAL A 97 6.80 -2.65 -0.55
CA VAL A 97 6.47 -1.27 -0.94
C VAL A 97 7.21 -0.82 -2.22
N ASP A 98 8.17 -1.59 -2.72
CA ASP A 98 8.84 -1.36 -4.00
C ASP A 98 8.35 -2.30 -5.12
N PRO A 99 8.34 -1.84 -6.38
CA PRO A 99 7.95 -2.67 -7.51
C PRO A 99 8.78 -3.96 -7.58
N GLY A 100 8.19 -5.07 -8.03
CA GLY A 100 8.84 -6.38 -7.96
C GLY A 100 10.14 -6.44 -8.75
N ASN A 101 10.22 -5.69 -9.84
CA ASN A 101 11.42 -5.56 -10.67
C ASN A 101 12.49 -4.59 -10.10
N SER A 102 12.26 -3.96 -8.94
CA SER A 102 13.20 -3.04 -8.30
C SER A 102 14.42 -3.78 -7.74
N LYS A 103 15.62 -3.32 -8.12
CA LYS A 103 16.90 -3.81 -7.57
C LYS A 103 17.52 -2.87 -6.55
N THR A 104 17.01 -1.65 -6.47
CA THR A 104 17.60 -0.53 -5.72
C THR A 104 16.73 -0.09 -4.54
N TYR A 105 15.49 -0.57 -4.46
CA TYR A 105 14.55 -0.36 -3.37
C TYR A 105 14.43 1.13 -2.98
N LEU A 106 14.26 2.00 -3.99
CA LEU A 106 14.30 3.45 -3.80
C LEU A 106 13.11 3.94 -2.96
N SER A 107 11.93 3.34 -3.10
CA SER A 107 10.75 3.71 -2.30
C SER A 107 11.00 3.38 -0.83
N HIS A 108 11.45 2.16 -0.53
CA HIS A 108 11.90 1.74 0.80
C HIS A 108 12.91 2.70 1.41
N ARG A 109 14.02 2.95 0.68
CA ARG A 109 15.11 3.81 1.18
C ARG A 109 14.63 5.22 1.49
N LEU A 110 13.74 5.74 0.65
CA LEU A 110 13.19 7.08 0.82
C LEU A 110 12.27 7.16 2.04
N PHE A 111 11.33 6.23 2.20
CA PHE A 111 10.47 6.16 3.38
C PHE A 111 11.29 5.98 4.66
N ALA A 112 12.24 5.03 4.68
CA ALA A 112 13.11 4.80 5.83
C ALA A 112 13.96 6.03 6.18
N SER A 113 14.54 6.72 5.18
CA SER A 113 15.32 7.95 5.40
C SER A 113 14.53 9.10 6.02
N ARG A 114 13.20 9.03 5.95
CA ARG A 114 12.26 10.02 6.50
C ARG A 114 11.54 9.53 7.75
N ASN A 115 11.97 8.41 8.33
CA ASN A 115 11.36 7.79 9.50
C ASN A 115 9.87 7.46 9.30
N ILE A 116 9.50 7.08 8.07
CA ILE A 116 8.15 6.66 7.70
C ILE A 116 8.12 5.14 7.77
N TYR A 117 7.23 4.59 8.59
CA TYR A 117 7.12 3.13 8.71
C TYR A 117 6.38 2.54 7.51
N MET A 118 6.68 1.27 7.22
CA MET A 118 6.12 0.54 6.09
C MET A 118 5.40 -0.71 6.59
N LEU A 119 4.20 -0.95 6.09
CA LEU A 119 3.42 -2.15 6.33
C LEU A 119 3.33 -2.97 5.05
N GLU A 120 3.76 -4.21 5.10
CA GLU A 120 3.69 -5.14 3.97
C GLU A 120 2.66 -6.22 4.27
N MET A 121 2.06 -6.78 3.21
CA MET A 121 1.07 -7.86 3.30
C MET A 121 -0.17 -7.50 4.15
N VAL A 122 -0.64 -6.25 4.05
CA VAL A 122 -1.83 -5.79 4.78
C VAL A 122 -3.09 -6.37 4.14
N ALA A 123 -3.83 -7.18 4.88
CA ALA A 123 -5.06 -7.82 4.40
C ALA A 123 -6.30 -6.92 4.51
N ASN A 124 -7.34 -7.27 3.75
CA ASN A 124 -8.70 -6.71 3.85
C ASN A 124 -8.81 -5.21 3.53
N LEU A 125 -7.90 -4.67 2.72
CA LEU A 125 -7.96 -3.25 2.33
C LEU A 125 -9.23 -2.89 1.55
N HIS A 126 -9.85 -3.88 0.88
CA HIS A 126 -11.14 -3.72 0.18
C HIS A 126 -12.31 -3.33 1.10
N ALA A 127 -12.20 -3.57 2.41
CA ALA A 127 -13.24 -3.22 3.38
C ALA A 127 -13.10 -1.78 3.92
N LEU A 128 -12.04 -1.05 3.53
CA LEU A 128 -11.79 0.30 4.03
C LEU A 128 -12.35 1.37 3.07
N PRO A 129 -12.97 2.43 3.59
CA PRO A 129 -13.29 3.59 2.77
C PRO A 129 -12.00 4.32 2.36
N PRO A 130 -12.05 5.19 1.33
CA PRO A 130 -10.88 5.98 0.93
C PRO A 130 -10.29 6.80 2.08
N ARG A 131 -11.12 7.29 3.00
CA ARG A 131 -10.71 8.11 4.16
C ARG A 131 -11.67 7.97 5.33
N GLY A 132 -11.28 8.54 6.48
CA GLY A 132 -12.15 8.68 7.64
C GLY A 132 -12.23 7.44 8.52
N PHE A 133 -11.16 6.64 8.57
CA PHE A 133 -11.01 5.52 9.49
C PHE A 133 -9.76 5.73 10.37
N ASN A 134 -9.74 5.06 11.52
CA ASN A 134 -8.58 5.03 12.41
C ASN A 134 -7.81 3.72 12.23
N LEU A 135 -6.48 3.77 12.34
CA LEU A 135 -5.61 2.61 12.19
C LEU A 135 -4.77 2.41 13.47
N TRP A 136 -4.71 1.19 13.97
CA TRP A 136 -3.80 0.77 15.02
C TRP A 136 -2.78 -0.19 14.41
N VAL A 137 -1.51 0.10 14.65
CA VAL A 137 -0.37 -0.70 14.22
C VAL A 137 0.41 -1.04 15.48
N VAL A 138 0.38 -2.31 15.88
CA VAL A 138 0.93 -2.75 17.17
C VAL A 138 2.02 -3.81 16.93
N PRO A 139 3.23 -3.40 16.52
CA PRO A 139 4.34 -4.32 16.30
C PRO A 139 4.87 -4.87 17.62
N PHE A 140 5.48 -6.05 17.59
CA PHE A 140 6.23 -6.57 18.73
C PHE A 140 7.42 -5.65 19.06
N LYS A 141 7.66 -5.46 20.36
CA LYS A 141 8.82 -4.71 20.86
C LYS A 141 10.05 -5.63 20.90
N ILE A 142 10.74 -5.75 19.77
CA ILE A 142 11.96 -6.53 19.61
C ILE A 142 13.17 -5.62 19.88
N ASP A 143 14.09 -6.07 20.72
CA ASP A 143 15.31 -5.31 21.03
C ASP A 143 16.16 -5.12 19.76
N PHE A 144 16.56 -3.87 19.49
CA PHE A 144 17.22 -3.45 18.23
C PHE A 144 16.50 -3.89 16.93
N GLY A 145 15.19 -4.13 16.99
CA GLY A 145 14.41 -4.60 15.84
C GLY A 145 14.32 -3.57 14.71
N THR A 146 14.64 -3.98 13.49
CA THR A 146 14.44 -3.17 12.27
C THR A 146 13.01 -3.23 11.74
N GLY A 147 12.23 -4.21 12.22
CA GLY A 147 10.82 -4.44 11.91
C GLY A 147 10.28 -5.60 12.74
N ALA A 148 8.96 -5.78 12.74
CA ALA A 148 8.31 -6.88 13.43
C ALA A 148 6.96 -7.20 12.79
N PRO A 149 6.48 -8.45 12.88
CA PRO A 149 5.07 -8.75 12.64
C PRO A 149 4.18 -7.87 13.53
N THR A 150 3.03 -7.49 13.00
CA THR A 150 2.12 -6.57 13.68
C THR A 150 0.67 -6.97 13.46
N ARG A 151 -0.17 -6.74 14.47
CA ARG A 151 -1.62 -6.80 14.29
C ARG A 151 -2.10 -5.41 13.87
N VAL A 152 -2.48 -5.30 12.60
CA VAL A 152 -3.12 -4.08 12.07
C VAL A 152 -4.63 -4.18 12.33
N LEU A 153 -5.20 -3.15 12.96
CA LEU A 153 -6.64 -3.02 13.18
C LEU A 153 -7.12 -1.70 12.59
N ALA A 154 -8.28 -1.72 11.93
CA ALA A 154 -8.93 -0.51 11.45
C ALA A 154 -10.31 -0.37 12.12
N ARG A 155 -10.62 0.84 12.60
CA ARG A 155 -11.96 1.21 13.07
C ARG A 155 -12.57 2.15 12.05
N LEU A 156 -13.67 1.70 11.46
CA LEU A 156 -14.50 2.54 10.61
C LEU A 156 -15.25 3.54 11.50
N ASN A 157 -15.21 4.81 11.13
CA ASN A 157 -16.06 5.80 11.77
C ASN A 157 -17.43 5.68 11.10
N ASN A 158 -18.44 5.18 11.82
CA ASN A 158 -19.80 5.14 11.31
C ASN A 158 -20.25 6.57 11.00
N LYS A 159 -20.35 6.92 9.72
CA LYS A 159 -21.33 7.90 9.28
C LYS A 159 -22.64 7.13 9.24
N ASP A 160 -23.43 7.23 10.32
CA ASP A 160 -24.87 6.93 10.42
C ASP A 160 -25.22 6.58 11.88
N LYS A 161 -25.15 7.57 12.77
CA LYS A 161 -25.93 7.69 14.03
C LYS A 161 -25.86 9.16 14.48
N ASN A 162 -26.59 10.03 13.80
CA ASN A 162 -27.14 11.27 14.33
C ASN A 162 -28.43 11.56 13.57
#